data_AF-A0A920IQP1-F1
#
_entry.id   AF-A0A920IQP1-F1
#
_cell.length_a   1.000
_cell.length_b   1.000
_cell.length_c   1.000
_cell.angle_alpha   90.00
_cell.angle_beta   90.00
_cell.angle_gamma   90.00
#
_symmetry.space_group_name_H-M   'P 1'
#
loop_
_entity.id
_entity.type
_entity.pdbx_description
1 polymer ?
#
loop_
_entity_poly.entity_id
_entity_poly.type
_entity_poly.pdbx_seq_one_letter_code
_entity_poly.pdbx_strand_id
1 'polypeptide(L)'
;MKKVSIQLYSIIISIFLYSFSSGAIIFECENGYSYKIDRNTNNSKFYFKKVDSKWQSIKKVKEINNKIEYSLPNSTYLACSDKELNICKYKTLITYNSTTQKANVREIIIADCYIGTMGCNKYEKGLELNLRRCQITKSATN
;
A
#
# COMPACT_ATOMS: atom_id res chain seq x y z
N MET A 1 -61.55 -32.10 -15.60
CA MET A 1 -60.23 -31.68 -16.14
C MET A 1 -60.29 -30.19 -16.47
N LYS A 2 -59.69 -29.33 -15.64
CA LYS A 2 -59.62 -27.87 -15.84
C LYS A 2 -58.16 -27.44 -15.79
N LYS A 3 -57.84 -26.53 -16.70
CA LYS A 3 -56.50 -26.09 -17.14
C LYS A 3 -55.66 -25.56 -15.98
N VAL A 4 -54.45 -26.11 -15.82
CA VAL A 4 -53.40 -25.56 -14.95
C VAL A 4 -52.88 -24.30 -15.63
N SER A 5 -53.22 -23.14 -15.06
CA SER A 5 -52.65 -21.84 -15.42
C SER A 5 -51.21 -21.81 -14.90
N ILE A 6 -50.25 -22.03 -15.80
CA ILE A 6 -48.82 -21.86 -15.52
C ILE A 6 -48.58 -20.37 -15.26
N GLN A 7 -48.45 -20.02 -13.99
CA GLN A 7 -47.98 -18.73 -13.53
C GLN A 7 -46.52 -18.59 -13.99
N LEU A 8 -46.30 -17.89 -15.12
CA LEU A 8 -44.97 -17.45 -15.52
C LEU A 8 -44.48 -16.40 -14.51
N TYR A 9 -43.96 -16.88 -13.39
CA TYR A 9 -43.09 -16.06 -12.55
C TYR A 9 -41.83 -15.76 -13.36
N SER A 10 -41.81 -14.57 -13.95
CA SER A 10 -40.68 -13.65 -14.02
C SER A 10 -39.32 -14.27 -13.65
N ILE A 11 -38.72 -15.01 -14.57
CA ILE A 11 -37.27 -15.21 -14.56
C ILE A 11 -36.70 -13.96 -15.22
N ILE A 12 -36.82 -12.82 -14.54
CA ILE A 12 -35.90 -11.72 -14.78
C ILE A 12 -34.57 -12.26 -14.32
N ILE A 13 -33.76 -12.55 -15.33
CA ILE A 13 -32.35 -12.86 -15.30
C ILE A 13 -31.67 -11.75 -14.48
N SER A 14 -31.64 -11.89 -13.15
CA SER A 14 -30.62 -11.28 -12.34
C SER A 14 -29.39 -12.15 -12.48
N ILE A 15 -28.78 -12.12 -13.68
CA ILE A 15 -27.32 -12.23 -13.76
C ILE A 15 -26.86 -11.05 -12.93
N PHE A 16 -26.64 -11.29 -11.64
CA PHE A 16 -25.68 -10.52 -10.87
C PHE A 16 -24.38 -10.66 -11.66
N LEU A 17 -24.19 -9.75 -12.60
CA LEU A 17 -22.88 -9.38 -13.08
C LEU A 17 -22.16 -8.99 -11.80
N TYR A 18 -21.43 -9.93 -11.22
CA TYR A 18 -20.32 -9.62 -10.34
C TYR A 18 -19.38 -8.78 -11.20
N SER A 19 -19.65 -7.49 -11.25
CA SER A 19 -18.71 -6.47 -11.63
C SER A 19 -17.58 -6.63 -10.64
N PHE A 20 -16.56 -7.41 -11.00
CA PHE A 20 -15.30 -7.40 -10.30
C PHE A 20 -14.78 -5.96 -10.43
N SER A 21 -15.04 -5.15 -9.41
CA SER A 21 -14.61 -3.76 -9.39
C SER A 21 -13.08 -3.76 -9.46
N SER A 22 -12.54 -3.41 -10.62
CA SER A 22 -11.12 -3.13 -10.78
C SER A 22 -10.90 -1.73 -10.25
N GLY A 23 -10.67 -1.64 -8.96
CA GLY A 23 -10.44 -0.38 -8.26
C GLY A 23 -8.94 -0.11 -8.11
N ALA A 24 -8.50 1.05 -8.56
CA ALA A 24 -7.22 1.61 -8.13
C ALA A 24 -7.43 2.34 -6.79
N ILE A 25 -6.62 2.01 -5.79
CA ILE A 25 -6.55 2.76 -4.53
C ILE A 25 -5.29 3.61 -4.56
N ILE A 26 -5.45 4.92 -4.35
CA ILE A 26 -4.34 5.88 -4.30
C ILE A 26 -4.25 6.48 -2.91
N PHE A 27 -3.05 6.43 -2.35
CA PHE A 27 -2.66 7.06 -1.09
C PHE A 27 -1.73 8.22 -1.39
N GLU A 28 -1.97 9.36 -0.78
CA GLU A 28 -1.04 10.47 -0.72
C GLU A 28 -0.59 10.64 0.73
N CYS A 29 0.72 10.57 0.97
CA CYS A 29 1.26 10.46 2.32
C CYS A 29 2.13 11.68 2.68
N GLU A 30 2.13 12.04 3.97
CA GLU A 30 2.91 13.18 4.49
C GLU A 30 4.44 13.02 4.31
N ASN A 31 4.92 11.84 3.90
CA ASN A 31 6.32 11.62 3.55
C ASN A 31 6.71 12.16 2.16
N GLY A 32 5.79 12.83 1.45
CA GLY A 32 6.05 13.41 0.13
C GLY A 32 5.96 12.41 -1.03
N TYR A 33 5.37 11.24 -0.79
CA TYR A 33 5.11 10.23 -1.81
C TYR A 33 3.62 9.92 -1.93
N SER A 34 3.22 9.56 -3.15
CA SER A 34 1.95 8.89 -3.41
C SER A 34 2.20 7.42 -3.76
N TYR A 35 1.26 6.56 -3.36
CA TYR A 35 1.30 5.12 -3.58
C TYR A 35 0.00 4.68 -4.23
N LYS A 36 0.08 3.74 -5.16
CA LYS A 36 -1.09 3.23 -5.88
C LYS A 36 -1.10 1.72 -5.91
N ILE A 37 -2.26 1.14 -5.62
CA ILE A 37 -2.55 -0.27 -5.77
C ILE A 37 -3.63 -0.40 -6.84
N ASP A 38 -3.27 -0.94 -8.00
CA ASP A 38 -4.23 -1.32 -9.02
C ASP A 38 -4.60 -2.79 -8.79
N ARG A 39 -5.81 -3.05 -8.28
CA ARG A 39 -6.31 -4.41 -8.08
C ARG A 39 -7.08 -4.87 -9.30
N ASN A 40 -6.56 -5.88 -9.99
CA ASN A 40 -7.29 -6.65 -10.99
C ASN A 40 -7.63 -8.02 -10.39
N THR A 41 -8.67 -8.67 -10.92
CA THR A 41 -9.22 -9.97 -10.49
C THR A 41 -8.18 -11.02 -10.09
N ASN A 42 -7.07 -11.07 -10.83
CA ASN A 42 -6.06 -12.12 -10.67
C ASN A 42 -4.72 -11.61 -10.14
N ASN A 43 -4.49 -10.29 -10.07
CA ASN A 43 -3.19 -9.72 -9.70
C ASN A 43 -3.30 -8.28 -9.22
N SER A 44 -2.52 -7.93 -8.20
CA SER A 44 -2.30 -6.55 -7.76
C SER A 44 -1.03 -5.98 -8.38
N LYS A 45 -1.10 -4.78 -8.95
CA LYS A 45 0.08 -4.01 -9.37
C LYS A 45 0.28 -2.83 -8.44
N PHE A 46 1.54 -2.56 -8.12
CA PHE A 46 1.91 -1.57 -7.12
C PHE A 46 2.81 -0.50 -7.72
N TYR A 47 2.54 0.75 -7.34
CA TYR A 47 3.25 1.90 -7.86
C TYR A 47 3.54 2.92 -6.77
N PHE A 48 4.58 3.72 -6.99
CA PHE A 48 4.88 4.91 -6.19
C PHE A 48 5.25 6.07 -7.10
N LYS A 49 5.11 7.28 -6.58
CA LYS A 49 5.72 8.49 -7.14
C LYS A 49 6.06 9.45 -6.01
N LYS A 50 7.08 10.27 -6.20
CA LYS A 50 7.19 11.53 -5.44
C LYS A 50 6.05 12.46 -5.91
N VAL A 51 5.61 13.37 -5.05
CA VAL A 51 4.66 14.42 -5.46
C VAL A 51 5.19 15.11 -6.73
N ASP A 52 4.30 15.35 -7.69
CA ASP A 52 4.58 15.91 -9.04
C ASP A 52 5.48 15.08 -9.98
N SER A 53 5.79 13.84 -9.63
CA SER A 53 6.56 12.93 -10.49
C SER A 53 5.68 11.92 -11.25
N LYS A 54 6.28 11.21 -12.22
CA LYS A 54 5.62 10.08 -12.91
C LYS A 54 5.55 8.86 -11.99
N TRP A 55 4.50 8.05 -12.16
CA TRP A 55 4.35 6.76 -11.48
C TRP A 55 5.42 5.76 -11.91
N GLN A 56 5.98 5.05 -10.93
CA GLN A 56 6.96 3.99 -11.10
C GLN A 56 6.43 2.68 -10.52
N SER A 57 6.69 1.55 -11.17
CA SER A 57 6.26 0.24 -10.67
C SER A 57 7.16 -0.26 -9.54
N ILE A 58 6.56 -0.89 -8.54
CA ILE A 58 7.27 -1.52 -7.43
C ILE A 58 7.34 -3.02 -7.70
N LYS A 59 8.55 -3.54 -7.89
CA LYS A 59 8.76 -4.96 -8.23
C LYS A 59 8.74 -5.88 -7.02
N LYS A 60 9.15 -5.39 -5.85
CA LYS A 60 9.26 -6.18 -4.61
C LYS A 60 8.25 -5.69 -3.60
N VAL A 61 7.11 -6.36 -3.56
CA VAL A 61 6.00 -6.07 -2.65
C VAL A 61 5.64 -7.32 -1.87
N LYS A 62 5.35 -7.14 -0.59
CA LYS A 62 4.85 -8.20 0.28
C LYS A 62 3.54 -7.73 0.91
N GLU A 63 2.47 -8.49 0.73
CA GLU A 63 1.17 -8.20 1.33
C GLU A 63 0.87 -9.29 2.37
N ILE A 64 0.74 -8.90 3.64
CA ILE A 64 0.43 -9.80 4.77
C ILE A 64 -0.53 -9.08 5.71
N ASN A 65 -1.67 -9.68 6.05
CA ASN A 65 -2.58 -9.15 7.09
C ASN A 65 -2.93 -7.65 6.90
N ASN A 66 -3.30 -7.25 5.67
CA ASN A 66 -3.59 -5.85 5.29
C ASN A 66 -2.41 -4.86 5.45
N LYS A 67 -1.19 -5.38 5.62
CA LYS A 67 0.06 -4.64 5.57
C LYS A 67 0.71 -4.87 4.22
N ILE A 68 1.15 -3.78 3.57
CA ILE A 68 1.82 -3.82 2.28
C ILE A 68 3.21 -3.22 2.44
N GLU A 69 4.23 -4.05 2.32
CA GLU A 69 5.62 -3.64 2.37
C GLU A 69 6.14 -3.38 0.95
N TYR A 70 6.61 -2.16 0.70
CA TYR A 70 7.31 -1.75 -0.50
C TYR A 70 8.81 -1.65 -0.26
N SER A 71 9.59 -2.21 -1.19
CA SER A 71 11.03 -1.93 -1.26
C SER A 71 11.27 -0.82 -2.30
N LEU A 72 11.24 0.44 -1.86
CA LEU A 72 11.52 1.58 -2.73
C LEU A 72 13.04 1.69 -3.00
N PRO A 73 13.45 2.13 -4.20
CA PRO A 73 14.86 2.37 -4.52
C PRO A 73 15.45 3.46 -3.61
N ASN A 74 16.72 3.32 -3.25
CA ASN A 74 17.49 4.33 -2.52
C ASN A 74 16.92 4.73 -1.14
N SER A 75 16.19 3.82 -0.47
CA SER A 75 15.65 4.02 0.89
C SER A 75 16.75 3.89 1.95
N THR A 76 17.63 4.88 2.03
CA THR A 76 18.79 4.93 2.92
C THR A 76 18.78 6.25 3.69
N TYR A 77 19.04 6.22 5.00
CA TYR A 77 19.19 7.42 5.81
C TYR A 77 20.57 8.07 5.64
N LEU A 78 20.74 9.27 6.19
CA LEU A 78 22.05 9.92 6.26
C LEU A 78 23.01 9.12 7.14
N ALA A 79 24.25 8.98 6.67
CA ALA A 79 25.33 8.34 7.41
C ALA A 79 25.77 9.16 8.64
N CYS A 80 26.36 8.48 9.61
CA CYS A 80 27.12 9.12 10.69
C CYS A 80 28.44 9.68 10.16
N SER A 81 29.02 10.64 10.91
CA SER A 81 30.36 11.15 10.61
C SER A 81 31.42 10.05 10.73
N ASP A 82 31.23 9.14 11.68
CA ASP A 82 31.99 7.91 11.78
C ASP A 82 31.60 6.95 10.63
N LYS A 83 32.59 6.64 9.79
CA LYS A 83 32.43 5.82 8.58
C LYS A 83 32.44 4.31 8.88
N GLU A 84 32.81 3.90 10.08
CA GLU A 84 32.77 2.50 10.51
C GLU A 84 31.35 2.05 10.87
N LEU A 85 30.44 3.00 11.14
CA LEU A 85 29.05 2.72 11.49
C LEU A 85 28.19 2.41 10.26
N ASN A 86 27.49 1.27 10.31
CA ASN A 86 26.58 0.85 9.25
C ASN A 86 25.40 1.82 9.08
N ILE A 87 25.18 2.29 7.86
CA ILE A 87 24.10 3.23 7.53
C ILE A 87 22.75 2.49 7.48
N CYS A 88 21.72 3.06 8.11
CA CYS A 88 20.38 2.50 8.04
C CYS A 88 19.78 2.53 6.64
N LYS A 89 19.33 1.36 6.19
CA LYS A 89 18.44 1.16 5.05
C LYS A 89 17.07 0.74 5.56
N TYR A 90 16.03 1.11 4.83
CA TYR A 90 14.66 0.83 5.25
C TYR A 90 13.77 0.36 4.09
N LYS A 91 12.67 -0.29 4.47
CA LYS A 91 11.52 -0.53 3.58
C LYS A 91 10.40 0.43 3.95
N THR A 92 9.52 0.72 3.01
CA THR A 92 8.29 1.46 3.26
C THR A 92 7.18 0.49 3.59
N LEU A 93 6.49 0.67 4.70
CA LEU A 93 5.33 -0.12 5.10
C LEU A 93 4.08 0.74 4.99
N ILE A 94 3.13 0.34 4.16
CA ILE A 94 1.78 0.90 4.14
C ILE A 94 0.84 -0.02 4.89
N THR A 95 0.08 0.58 5.79
CA THR A 95 -1.05 -0.04 6.45
C THR A 95 -2.31 0.65 5.99
N TYR A 96 -3.29 -0.11 5.53
CA TYR A 96 -4.58 0.42 5.09
C TYR A 96 -5.70 -0.39 5.75
N ASN A 97 -6.61 0.33 6.40
CA ASN A 97 -7.80 -0.24 6.99
C ASN A 97 -9.00 0.13 6.11
N SER A 98 -9.55 -0.86 5.41
CA SER A 98 -10.67 -0.68 4.48
C SER A 98 -11.97 -0.25 5.17
N THR A 99 -12.21 -0.67 6.41
CA THR A 99 -13.41 -0.28 7.16
C THR A 99 -13.38 1.20 7.53
N THR A 100 -12.24 1.69 8.01
CA THR A 100 -12.09 3.08 8.49
C THR A 100 -11.59 4.04 7.42
N GLN A 101 -11.20 3.53 6.25
CA GLN A 101 -10.56 4.29 5.18
C GLN A 101 -9.29 5.03 5.64
N LYS A 102 -8.61 4.51 6.67
CA LYS A 102 -7.37 5.10 7.21
C LYS A 102 -6.16 4.38 6.65
N ALA A 103 -5.22 5.15 6.13
CA ALA A 103 -3.93 4.66 5.68
C ALA A 103 -2.79 5.39 6.38
N ASN A 104 -1.72 4.67 6.68
CA ASN A 104 -0.49 5.24 7.21
C ASN A 104 0.71 4.59 6.53
N VAL A 105 1.80 5.35 6.45
CA VAL A 105 3.10 4.87 6.00
C VAL A 105 4.11 4.94 7.14
N ARG A 106 4.99 3.93 7.19
CA ARG A 106 6.10 3.81 8.15
C ARG A 106 7.35 3.34 7.42
N GLU A 107 8.47 3.45 8.09
CA GLU A 107 9.77 2.97 7.63
C GLU A 107 10.19 1.79 8.51
N ILE A 108 10.58 0.65 7.91
CA ILE A 108 11.05 -0.53 8.65
C ILE A 108 12.55 -0.69 8.40
N ILE A 109 13.35 -0.68 9.46
CA ILE A 109 14.79 -0.94 9.39
C ILE A 109 15.06 -2.38 8.95
N ILE A 110 15.95 -2.57 7.97
CA ILE A 110 16.19 -3.91 7.37
C ILE A 110 17.32 -4.71 8.04
N ALA A 111 18.22 -4.03 8.77
CA ALA A 111 19.35 -4.59 9.48
C ALA A 111 19.81 -3.61 10.58
N ASP A 112 20.49 -4.10 11.61
CA ASP A 112 21.07 -3.26 12.67
C ASP A 112 22.00 -2.19 12.08
N CYS A 113 21.80 -0.93 12.49
CA CYS A 113 22.42 0.22 11.83
C CYS A 113 22.37 1.49 12.69
N TYR A 114 22.87 2.60 12.13
CA TYR A 114 22.92 3.91 12.76
C TYR A 114 22.39 5.00 11.83
N ILE A 115 21.76 6.03 12.40
CA ILE A 115 21.15 7.16 11.67
C ILE A 115 21.84 8.47 12.05
N GLY A 116 22.49 9.11 11.08
CA GLY A 116 23.24 10.36 11.30
C GLY A 116 22.38 11.53 11.76
N THR A 117 21.20 11.70 11.17
CA THR A 117 20.27 12.78 11.53
C THR A 117 19.57 12.59 12.88
N MET A 118 19.76 11.44 13.54
CA MET A 118 19.13 11.10 14.82
C MET A 118 20.16 10.81 15.92
N GLY A 119 21.30 11.50 15.85
CA GLY A 119 22.33 11.44 16.88
C GLY A 119 23.20 10.17 16.85
N CYS A 120 23.19 9.41 15.75
CA CYS A 120 24.02 8.20 15.61
C CYS A 120 23.75 7.12 16.65
N ASN A 121 22.49 6.98 17.09
CA ASN A 121 22.05 5.87 17.93
C ASN A 121 21.96 4.57 17.12
N LYS A 122 22.09 3.43 17.80
CA LYS A 122 21.85 2.11 17.20
C LYS A 122 20.35 1.88 17.02
N TYR A 123 19.94 1.43 15.84
CA TYR A 123 18.59 1.02 15.50
C TYR A 123 18.59 -0.45 15.10
N GLU A 124 17.68 -1.22 15.68
CA GLU A 124 17.58 -2.67 15.47
C GLU A 124 16.78 -3.01 14.22
N LYS A 125 17.12 -4.14 13.59
CA LYS A 125 16.33 -4.71 12.49
C LYS A 125 14.86 -4.88 12.88
N GLY A 126 13.97 -4.42 12.01
CA GLY A 126 12.52 -4.54 12.17
C GLY A 126 11.87 -3.37 12.89
N LEU A 127 12.66 -2.45 13.46
CA LEU A 127 12.14 -1.25 14.11
C LEU A 127 11.34 -0.39 13.10
N GLU A 128 10.10 -0.05 13.48
CA GLU A 128 9.23 0.83 12.72
C GLU A 128 9.46 2.29 13.14
N LEU A 129 9.78 3.17 12.18
CA LEU A 129 10.04 4.59 12.38
C LEU A 129 9.10 5.45 11.53
N ASN A 130 9.06 6.75 11.85
CA ASN A 130 8.46 7.80 11.04
C ASN A 130 7.03 7.48 10.58
N LEU A 131 6.13 7.22 11.55
CA LEU A 131 4.71 7.08 11.27
C LEU A 131 4.16 8.39 10.65
N ARG A 132 3.68 8.29 9.41
CA ARG A 132 3.06 9.38 8.67
C ARG A 132 1.67 8.98 8.21
N ARG A 133 0.75 9.95 8.23
CA ARG A 133 -0.61 9.71 7.75
C ARG A 133 -0.64 9.73 6.23
N CYS A 134 -1.61 9.01 5.68
CA CYS A 134 -1.93 9.05 4.27
C CYS A 134 -3.41 9.36 4.07
N GLN A 135 -3.70 10.25 3.12
CA GLN A 135 -5.05 10.53 2.66
C GLN A 135 -5.36 9.69 1.43
N ILE A 136 -6.57 9.15 1.36
CA ILE A 136 -7.03 8.39 0.21
C ILE A 136 -7.66 9.39 -0.77
N THR A 137 -7.05 9.57 -1.94
CA THR A 137 -7.47 10.56 -2.93
C THR A 137 -8.31 9.96 -4.05
N LYS A 138 -8.31 8.64 -4.20
CA LYS A 138 -9.25 7.91 -5.05
C LYS A 138 -9.53 6.54 -4.45
N SER A 139 -10.77 6.34 -4.04
CA SER A 139 -11.36 5.02 -3.77
C SER A 139 -12.41 4.81 -4.84
N ALA A 140 -12.08 4.05 -5.90
CA ALA A 140 -13.08 3.70 -6.89
C ALA A 140 -14.01 2.65 -6.27
N THR A 141 -15.15 3.11 -5.75
CA THR A 141 -16.34 2.27 -5.54
C THR A 141 -17.33 2.69 -6.62
N ASN A 142 -17.66 1.75 -7.50
CA ASN A 142 -18.92 1.73 -8.25
C ASN A 142 -19.59 0.40 -7.93
#